data_AF-A0A2L0CV54-F1
#
_entry.id   AF-A0A2L0CV54-F1
#
_cell.length_a   1.000
_cell.length_b   1.000
_cell.length_c   1.000
_cell.angle_alpha   90.00
_cell.angle_beta   90.00
_cell.angle_gamma   90.00
#
_symmetry.space_group_name_H-M   'P 1'
#
loop_
_entity.id
_entity.type
_entity.pdbx_description
1 polymer ?
#
loop_
_entity_poly.entity_id
_entity_poly.type
_entity_poly.pdbx_seq_one_letter_code
_entity_poly.pdbx_strand_id
1 'polypeptide(L)'
;FETKLINTLIFKFLPVPMFRNVTLNCLTEIAGVTVGSYDEMFINLFTQTMAQLEIMLPLQTDIKSAYACGQDQEQNFIQNLALFLCTYLKEHSNLAENSEQIDTLKNALRYLVLISEVEEVEIFKICLEYWNTLASELYREAPYYSVSQQILFGINRRALYQEVLNKVRYIMISRMAKPEEVLVVENDNGEVVREFMKDTDSINLYKNMRETLVYLTHLDYADTERIMTNKLQNQVNGTEWSWKNLNTLCWAIGSISGAMHEEDEKRFLVTVIKDMLGLCEQKRGKDNKAIIASNIMYIVGQYPRFLRAHWKFLKTVVNKLFEFMHETHDGVQD
;
A
#
# COMPACT_ATOMS: atom_id res chain seq x y z
N PHE A 1 5.79 34.33 6.91
CA PHE A 1 7.11 33.85 6.45
C PHE A 1 8.26 34.80 6.80
N GLU A 2 8.05 36.11 6.92
CA GLU A 2 9.10 37.09 7.25
C GLU A 2 9.48 37.18 8.75
N THR A 3 8.82 36.43 9.62
CA THR A 3 9.03 36.44 11.07
C THR A 3 9.80 35.21 11.54
N LYS A 4 10.34 35.24 12.77
CA LYS A 4 11.00 34.08 13.41
C LYS A 4 10.03 32.99 13.90
N LEU A 5 8.79 32.97 13.40
CA LEU A 5 7.73 32.08 13.88
C LEU A 5 8.07 30.61 13.65
N ILE A 6 8.46 30.23 12.42
CA ILE A 6 8.78 28.84 12.04
C ILE A 6 9.89 28.30 12.96
N ASN A 7 11.02 29.00 13.06
CA ASN A 7 12.12 28.60 13.94
C ASN A 7 11.70 28.49 15.41
N THR A 8 10.81 29.37 15.88
CA THR A 8 10.32 29.33 17.26
C THR A 8 9.45 28.09 17.49
N LEU A 9 8.53 27.77 16.57
CA LEU A 9 7.72 26.55 16.61
C LEU A 9 8.62 25.31 16.64
N ILE A 10 9.56 25.20 15.70
CA ILE A 10 10.41 24.02 15.53
C ILE A 10 11.36 23.83 16.72
N PHE A 11 12.06 24.87 17.19
CA PHE A 11 13.11 24.67 18.20
C PHE A 11 12.65 24.84 19.64
N LYS A 12 11.55 25.57 19.90
CA LYS A 12 11.09 25.80 21.28
C LYS A 12 9.92 24.93 21.68
N PHE A 13 9.03 24.58 20.75
CA PHE A 13 7.76 23.93 21.09
C PHE A 13 7.65 22.49 20.59
N LEU A 14 8.13 22.20 19.37
CA LEU A 14 8.05 20.85 18.80
C LEU A 14 8.74 19.77 19.67
N PRO A 15 9.93 20.00 20.27
CA PRO A 15 10.61 18.98 21.08
C PRO A 15 9.91 18.71 22.42
N VAL A 16 9.10 19.65 22.89
CA VAL A 16 8.46 19.62 24.21
C VAL A 16 7.16 18.80 24.13
N PRO A 17 7.04 17.65 24.84
CA PRO A 17 5.91 16.72 24.67
C PRO A 17 4.52 17.37 24.77
N MET A 18 4.32 18.28 25.73
CA MET A 18 3.03 18.95 25.94
C MET A 18 2.59 19.87 24.79
N PHE A 19 3.54 20.36 23.98
CA PHE A 19 3.27 21.28 22.87
C PHE A 19 3.44 20.63 21.49
N ARG A 20 4.07 19.45 21.44
CA ARG A 20 4.49 18.76 20.21
C ARG A 20 3.36 18.62 19.19
N ASN A 21 2.23 18.06 19.59
CA ASN A 21 1.10 17.81 18.70
C ASN A 21 0.53 19.09 18.08
N VAL A 22 0.20 20.07 18.90
CA VAL A 22 -0.34 21.37 18.43
C VAL A 22 0.68 22.09 17.54
N THR A 23 1.96 22.02 17.90
CA THR A 23 3.04 22.61 17.09
C THR A 23 3.12 21.96 15.71
N LEU A 24 3.07 20.63 15.64
CA LEU A 24 3.12 19.91 14.38
C LEU A 24 1.91 20.18 13.49
N ASN A 25 0.72 20.35 14.09
CA ASN A 25 -0.48 20.79 13.37
C ASN A 25 -0.26 22.19 12.75
N CYS A 26 0.29 23.14 13.51
CA CYS A 26 0.62 24.45 12.96
C CYS A 26 1.66 24.37 11.82
N LEU A 27 2.69 23.52 11.95
CA LEU A 27 3.68 23.32 10.89
C LEU A 27 3.04 22.67 9.65
N THR A 28 2.05 21.79 9.82
CA THR A 28 1.28 21.18 8.74
C THR A 28 0.46 22.21 7.98
N GLU A 29 -0.24 23.10 8.69
CA GLU A 29 -1.00 24.20 8.06
C GLU A 29 -0.07 25.15 7.29
N ILE A 30 1.11 25.46 7.84
CA ILE A 30 2.11 26.27 7.15
C ILE A 30 2.62 25.54 5.89
N ALA A 31 2.86 24.23 5.97
CA ALA A 31 3.31 23.40 4.86
C ALA A 31 2.27 23.24 3.74
N GLY A 32 0.99 23.50 4.01
CA GLY A 32 -0.09 23.48 3.00
C GLY A 32 -0.22 24.79 2.21
N VAL A 33 0.58 25.82 2.52
CA VAL A 33 0.49 27.13 1.86
C VAL A 33 1.21 27.12 0.52
N THR A 34 0.49 27.40 -0.57
CA THR A 34 1.05 27.43 -1.93
C THR A 34 1.42 28.86 -2.36
N VAL A 35 2.65 29.30 -2.05
CA VAL A 35 3.17 30.61 -2.46
C VAL A 35 4.63 30.50 -2.95
N GLY A 36 4.87 30.76 -4.24
CA GLY A 36 6.20 30.57 -4.86
C GLY A 36 7.28 31.60 -4.49
N SER A 37 6.97 32.64 -3.72
CA SER A 37 7.96 33.64 -3.30
C SER A 37 8.75 33.25 -2.04
N TYR A 38 8.48 32.08 -1.45
CA TYR A 38 9.01 31.68 -0.14
C TYR A 38 9.65 30.29 -0.14
N ASP A 39 10.12 29.80 -1.29
CA ASP A 39 10.71 28.45 -1.44
C ASP A 39 11.81 28.16 -0.39
N GLU A 40 12.71 29.10 -0.14
CA GLU A 40 13.75 28.96 0.90
C GLU A 40 13.17 28.73 2.31
N MET A 41 12.01 29.34 2.61
CA MET A 41 11.34 29.15 3.90
C MET A 41 10.69 27.78 4.01
N PHE A 42 10.15 27.25 2.93
CA PHE A 42 9.59 25.88 2.90
C PHE A 42 10.69 24.83 3.01
N ILE A 43 11.80 25.01 2.30
CA ILE A 43 12.99 24.17 2.44
C ILE A 43 13.48 24.17 3.89
N ASN A 44 13.56 25.34 4.51
CA ASN A 44 13.96 25.49 5.92
C ASN A 44 12.96 24.81 6.87
N LEU A 45 11.66 25.04 6.69
CA LEU A 45 10.59 24.38 7.44
C LEU A 45 10.77 22.86 7.42
N PHE A 46 10.95 22.27 6.24
CA PHE A 46 11.09 20.82 6.09
C PHE A 46 12.36 20.28 6.72
N THR A 47 13.51 20.87 6.38
CA THR A 47 14.82 20.42 6.88
C THR A 47 14.93 20.48 8.39
N GLN A 48 14.52 21.60 8.99
CA GLN A 48 14.62 21.78 10.44
C GLN A 48 13.59 20.93 11.18
N THR A 49 12.38 20.77 10.64
CA THR A 49 11.37 19.89 11.23
C THR A 49 11.87 18.44 11.20
N MET A 50 12.38 17.97 10.07
CA MET A 50 12.95 16.63 9.92
C MET A 50 14.13 16.39 10.87
N ALA A 51 15.03 17.37 11.04
CA ALA A 51 16.13 17.26 11.99
C ALA A 51 15.65 17.09 13.44
N GLN A 52 14.58 17.79 13.86
CA GLN A 52 13.98 17.57 15.19
C GLN A 52 13.24 16.24 15.29
N LEU A 53 12.56 15.81 14.22
CA LEU A 53 11.85 14.53 14.16
C LEU A 53 12.82 13.35 14.33
N GLU A 54 13.98 13.38 13.68
CA GLU A 54 14.99 12.31 13.78
C GLU A 54 15.57 12.15 15.19
N ILE A 55 15.60 13.24 15.98
CA ILE A 55 15.99 13.20 17.39
C ILE A 55 14.85 12.61 18.24
N MET A 56 13.62 13.02 18.01
CA MET A 56 12.45 12.61 18.82
C MET A 56 11.99 11.18 18.53
N LEU A 57 12.07 10.76 17.27
CA LEU A 57 11.59 9.48 16.78
C LEU A 57 12.64 8.89 15.83
N PRO A 58 13.69 8.24 16.34
CA PRO A 58 14.75 7.71 15.49
C PRO A 58 14.22 6.72 14.44
N LEU A 59 14.77 6.74 13.23
CA LEU A 59 14.28 5.95 12.09
C LEU A 59 14.43 4.41 12.26
N GLN A 60 15.11 3.94 13.29
CA GLN A 60 15.19 2.53 13.69
C GLN A 60 14.04 2.10 14.61
N THR A 61 13.22 3.04 15.07
CA THR A 61 12.06 2.77 15.91
C THR A 61 11.05 1.93 15.13
N ASP A 62 10.59 0.83 15.72
CA ASP A 62 9.43 0.10 15.23
C ASP A 62 8.16 0.91 15.54
N ILE A 63 7.77 1.78 14.60
CA ILE A 63 6.61 2.67 14.75
C ILE A 63 5.32 1.86 14.93
N LYS A 64 5.19 0.72 14.25
CA LYS A 64 4.01 -0.13 14.35
C LYS A 64 3.81 -0.62 15.79
N SER A 65 4.86 -1.19 16.40
CA SER A 65 4.80 -1.66 17.78
C SER A 65 4.69 -0.50 18.78
N ALA A 66 5.41 0.60 18.54
CA ALA A 66 5.35 1.79 19.39
C ALA A 66 3.95 2.43 19.41
N TYR A 67 3.25 2.45 18.27
CA TYR A 67 1.87 2.95 18.18
C TYR A 67 0.90 2.06 18.95
N ALA A 68 1.02 0.73 18.80
CA ALA A 68 0.15 -0.24 19.47
C ALA A 68 0.27 -0.20 21.01
N CYS A 69 1.46 0.15 21.54
CA CYS A 69 1.70 0.31 22.97
C CYS A 69 1.61 1.78 23.46
N GLY A 70 1.46 2.73 22.54
CA GLY A 70 1.43 4.16 22.83
C GLY A 70 0.14 4.60 23.50
N GLN A 71 0.16 5.78 24.12
CA GLN A 71 -1.04 6.44 24.62
C GLN A 71 -1.58 7.42 23.57
N ASP A 72 -2.73 8.04 23.85
CA ASP A 72 -3.39 8.98 22.94
C ASP A 72 -2.44 10.07 22.42
N GLN A 73 -1.50 10.58 23.23
CA GLN A 73 -0.59 11.63 22.80
C GLN A 73 0.44 11.15 21.76
N GLU A 74 1.01 9.97 21.93
CA GLU A 74 1.94 9.38 20.98
C GLU A 74 1.22 8.94 19.70
N GLN A 75 0.03 8.35 19.81
CA GLN A 75 -0.77 7.94 18.66
C GLN A 75 -1.18 9.16 17.81
N ASN A 76 -1.68 10.22 18.45
CA ASN A 76 -1.96 11.49 17.79
C ASN A 76 -0.70 12.09 17.13
N PHE A 77 0.47 11.95 17.75
CA PHE A 77 1.71 12.45 17.16
C PHE A 77 2.07 11.72 15.86
N ILE A 78 1.91 10.39 15.80
CA ILE A 78 2.14 9.62 14.58
C ILE A 78 1.15 10.01 13.48
N GLN A 79 -0.13 10.23 13.82
CA GLN A 79 -1.11 10.73 12.86
C GLN A 79 -0.76 12.13 12.34
N ASN A 80 -0.42 13.07 13.23
CA ASN A 80 -0.03 14.44 12.87
C ASN A 80 1.25 14.46 12.03
N LEU A 81 2.17 13.52 12.28
CA LEU A 81 3.38 13.34 11.47
C LEU A 81 3.04 12.84 10.06
N ALA A 82 2.12 11.88 9.93
CA ALA A 82 1.64 11.43 8.63
C ALA A 82 1.04 12.59 7.82
N LEU A 83 0.20 13.41 8.47
CA LEU A 83 -0.41 14.61 7.86
C LEU A 83 0.65 15.60 7.41
N PHE A 84 1.58 15.98 8.29
CA PHE A 84 2.68 16.91 7.96
C PHE A 84 3.46 16.45 6.73
N LEU A 85 3.93 15.20 6.72
CA LEU A 85 4.76 14.66 5.65
C LEU A 85 3.96 14.57 4.33
N CYS A 86 2.72 14.08 4.38
CA CYS A 86 1.87 13.97 3.20
C CYS A 86 1.55 15.36 2.62
N THR A 87 1.22 16.34 3.46
CA THR A 87 0.93 17.72 3.02
C THR A 87 2.15 18.36 2.38
N TYR A 88 3.30 18.35 3.07
CA TYR A 88 4.50 18.98 2.53
C TYR A 88 4.95 18.33 1.22
N LEU A 89 4.95 16.99 1.14
CA LEU A 89 5.40 16.29 -0.05
C LEU A 89 4.41 16.41 -1.23
N LYS A 90 3.12 16.63 -0.99
CA LYS A 90 2.15 16.92 -2.06
C LYS A 90 2.34 18.33 -2.63
N GLU A 91 2.46 19.34 -1.77
CA GLU A 91 2.50 20.74 -2.21
C GLU A 91 3.90 21.20 -2.67
N HIS A 92 4.96 20.58 -2.13
CA HIS A 92 6.33 21.05 -2.28
C HIS A 92 7.33 19.94 -2.69
N SER A 93 6.86 18.87 -3.34
CA SER A 93 7.72 17.78 -3.85
C SER A 93 8.95 18.26 -4.62
N ASN A 94 8.75 19.22 -5.54
CA ASN A 94 9.82 19.80 -6.35
C ASN A 94 10.96 20.42 -5.51
N LEU A 95 10.63 21.00 -4.34
CA LEU A 95 11.61 21.57 -3.43
C LEU A 95 12.35 20.48 -2.63
N ALA A 96 11.66 19.38 -2.30
CA ALA A 96 12.24 18.24 -1.60
C ALA A 96 13.13 17.37 -2.51
N GLU A 97 12.85 17.33 -3.81
CA GLU A 97 13.62 16.59 -4.82
C GLU A 97 14.92 17.28 -5.24
N ASN A 98 15.17 18.50 -4.74
CA ASN A 98 16.44 19.20 -4.94
C ASN A 98 17.62 18.37 -4.41
N SER A 99 18.76 18.40 -5.12
CA SER A 99 19.98 17.66 -4.77
C SER A 99 20.47 17.92 -3.34
N GLU A 100 20.26 19.12 -2.80
CA GLU A 100 20.64 19.45 -1.42
C GLU A 100 19.76 18.78 -0.36
N GLN A 101 18.53 18.40 -0.73
CA GLN A 101 17.50 17.88 0.19
C GLN A 101 17.21 16.39 0.01
N ILE A 102 17.95 15.72 -0.87
CA ILE A 102 17.68 14.35 -1.28
C ILE A 102 17.74 13.35 -0.11
N ASP A 103 18.64 13.55 0.85
CA ASP A 103 18.77 12.67 2.01
C ASP A 103 17.63 12.91 3.03
N THR A 104 17.24 14.17 3.24
CA THR A 104 16.08 14.52 4.06
C THR A 104 14.79 13.97 3.47
N LEU A 105 14.63 14.06 2.13
CA LEU A 105 13.51 13.45 1.41
C LEU A 105 13.48 11.93 1.60
N LYS A 106 14.61 11.23 1.45
CA LYS A 106 14.67 9.77 1.69
C LYS A 106 14.24 9.40 3.10
N ASN A 107 14.68 10.16 4.11
CA ASN A 107 14.28 9.94 5.50
C ASN A 107 12.77 10.19 5.70
N ALA A 108 12.21 11.24 5.12
CA ALA A 108 10.77 11.53 5.16
C ALA A 108 9.94 10.40 4.52
N LEU A 109 10.36 9.90 3.36
CA LEU A 109 9.69 8.77 2.69
C LEU A 109 9.79 7.49 3.52
N ARG A 110 10.93 7.25 4.18
CA ARG A 110 11.12 6.12 5.07
C ARG A 110 10.22 6.21 6.30
N TYR A 111 10.03 7.39 6.90
CA TYR A 111 9.00 7.58 7.92
C TYR A 111 7.61 7.23 7.40
N LEU A 112 7.21 7.74 6.22
CA LEU A 112 5.90 7.41 5.66
C LEU A 112 5.71 5.91 5.44
N VAL A 113 6.74 5.18 5.02
CA VAL A 113 6.69 3.71 4.92
C VAL A 113 6.47 3.07 6.29
N LEU A 114 7.23 3.45 7.30
CA LEU A 114 7.09 2.92 8.66
C LEU A 114 5.72 3.23 9.27
N ILE A 115 5.20 4.45 9.04
CA ILE A 115 3.85 4.86 9.48
C ILE A 115 2.77 4.07 8.72
N SER A 116 2.99 3.78 7.44
CA SER A 116 2.04 2.98 6.63
C SER A 116 1.91 1.52 7.12
N GLU A 117 2.79 1.04 7.98
CA GLU A 117 2.71 -0.29 8.61
C GLU A 117 1.85 -0.30 9.90
N VAL A 118 1.48 0.88 10.43
CA VAL A 118 0.64 1.02 11.62
C VAL A 118 -0.75 0.46 11.35
N GLU A 119 -1.26 -0.39 12.25
CA GLU A 119 -2.58 -1.03 12.16
C GLU A 119 -3.72 -0.10 12.58
N GLU A 120 -3.75 1.11 12.01
CA GLU A 120 -4.81 2.12 12.16
C GLU A 120 -5.31 2.55 10.77
N VAL A 121 -6.63 2.47 10.54
CA VAL A 121 -7.23 2.66 9.21
C VAL A 121 -7.12 4.12 8.77
N GLU A 122 -7.37 5.06 9.67
CA GLU A 122 -7.34 6.49 9.31
C GLU A 122 -5.92 6.98 8.98
N ILE A 123 -4.92 6.51 9.73
CA ILE A 123 -3.51 6.78 9.42
C ILE A 123 -3.12 6.17 8.08
N PHE A 124 -3.57 4.94 7.82
CA PHE A 124 -3.28 4.28 6.54
C PHE A 124 -3.92 5.01 5.35
N LYS A 125 -5.16 5.53 5.49
CA LYS A 125 -5.81 6.34 4.45
C LYS A 125 -5.01 7.60 4.11
N ILE A 126 -4.51 8.31 5.12
CA ILE A 126 -3.66 9.50 4.92
C ILE A 126 -2.42 9.15 4.09
N CYS A 127 -1.70 8.09 4.46
CA CYS A 127 -0.53 7.65 3.72
C CYS A 127 -0.87 7.14 2.31
N LEU A 128 -1.95 6.38 2.18
CA LEU A 128 -2.43 5.83 0.90
C LEU A 128 -2.75 6.95 -0.10
N GLU A 129 -3.33 8.05 0.35
CA GLU A 129 -3.62 9.20 -0.51
C GLU A 129 -2.32 9.77 -1.10
N TYR A 130 -1.27 9.94 -0.29
CA TYR A 130 0.03 10.36 -0.79
C TYR A 130 0.65 9.33 -1.75
N TRP A 131 0.63 8.05 -1.40
CA TRP A 131 1.20 6.99 -2.24
C TRP A 131 0.49 6.87 -3.59
N ASN A 132 -0.83 7.07 -3.61
CA ASN A 132 -1.61 7.11 -4.85
C ASN A 132 -1.17 8.27 -5.74
N THR A 133 -1.10 9.48 -5.18
CA THR A 133 -0.65 10.68 -5.91
C THR A 133 0.75 10.47 -6.49
N LEU A 134 1.71 10.05 -5.67
CA LEU A 134 3.09 9.81 -6.11
C LEU A 134 3.16 8.74 -7.22
N ALA A 135 2.46 7.62 -7.05
CA ALA A 135 2.46 6.55 -8.05
C ALA A 135 1.81 7.00 -9.36
N SER A 136 0.72 7.78 -9.30
CA SER A 136 0.05 8.33 -10.48
C SER A 136 0.93 9.33 -11.22
N GLU A 137 1.62 10.23 -10.52
CA GLU A 137 2.56 11.19 -11.11
C GLU A 137 3.71 10.47 -11.82
N LEU A 138 4.40 9.57 -11.13
CA LEU A 138 5.50 8.79 -11.71
C LEU A 138 5.05 7.95 -12.91
N TYR A 139 3.82 7.42 -12.87
CA TYR A 139 3.23 6.69 -14.00
C TYR A 139 2.94 7.61 -15.19
N ARG A 140 2.36 8.80 -14.97
CA ARG A 140 2.08 9.77 -16.03
C ARG A 140 3.35 10.25 -16.72
N GLU A 141 4.49 10.25 -16.03
CA GLU A 141 5.78 10.60 -16.63
C GLU A 141 6.35 9.48 -17.54
N ALA A 142 5.89 8.22 -17.42
CA ALA A 142 6.40 7.06 -18.18
C ALA A 142 6.48 7.25 -19.70
N PRO A 143 5.42 7.75 -20.37
CA PRO A 143 5.37 7.79 -21.82
C PRO A 143 6.19 8.94 -22.42
N TYR A 144 6.62 9.91 -21.61
CA TYR A 144 7.18 11.19 -22.08
C TYR A 144 8.69 11.34 -21.87
N TYR A 145 9.34 10.47 -21.09
CA TYR A 145 10.80 10.48 -20.98
C TYR A 145 11.45 9.86 -22.23
N SER A 146 11.60 10.70 -23.26
CA SER A 146 12.60 10.47 -24.30
C SER A 146 14.00 10.34 -23.66
N VAL A 147 14.83 9.43 -24.20
CA VAL A 147 16.25 9.24 -23.79
C VAL A 147 17.02 10.57 -23.81
N SER A 148 16.61 11.52 -24.66
CA SER A 148 17.16 12.87 -24.75
C SER A 148 16.95 13.77 -23.52
N GLN A 149 15.86 13.60 -22.77
CA GLN A 149 15.58 14.44 -21.57
C GLN A 149 16.22 13.87 -20.29
N GLN A 150 16.46 12.56 -20.23
CA GLN A 150 17.18 11.93 -19.11
C GLN A 150 18.63 12.44 -18.98
N ILE A 151 19.25 12.83 -20.10
CA ILE A 151 20.62 13.33 -20.14
C ILE A 151 20.70 14.81 -19.70
N LEU A 152 19.61 15.58 -19.84
CA LEU A 152 19.62 17.03 -19.60
C LEU A 152 19.36 17.41 -18.14
N PHE A 153 18.56 16.62 -17.40
CA PHE A 153 18.10 16.96 -16.04
C PHE A 153 18.70 16.10 -14.92
N GLY A 154 19.56 15.12 -15.25
CA GLY A 154 20.46 14.45 -14.29
C GLY A 154 19.82 13.59 -13.18
N ILE A 155 18.50 13.64 -12.97
CA ILE A 155 17.79 12.84 -11.96
C ILE A 155 16.73 12.01 -12.66
N ASN A 156 16.92 10.69 -12.68
CA ASN A 156 15.83 9.77 -12.97
C ASN A 156 14.92 9.75 -11.74
N ARG A 157 13.89 10.61 -11.70
CA ARG A 157 12.93 10.75 -10.58
C ARG A 157 12.44 9.39 -10.09
N ARG A 158 12.22 8.42 -10.99
CA ARG A 158 11.82 7.05 -10.63
C ARG A 158 12.89 6.29 -9.85
N ALA A 159 14.15 6.44 -10.22
CA ALA A 159 15.26 5.78 -9.51
C ALA A 159 15.40 6.30 -8.07
N LEU A 160 15.07 7.58 -7.83
CA LEU A 160 15.04 8.16 -6.49
C LEU A 160 14.01 7.45 -5.58
N TYR A 161 12.83 7.13 -6.11
CA TYR A 161 11.75 6.50 -5.33
C TYR A 161 11.81 4.97 -5.33
N GLN A 162 12.64 4.33 -6.16
CA GLN A 162 12.58 2.88 -6.42
C GLN A 162 12.60 2.01 -5.16
N GLU A 163 13.48 2.31 -4.21
CA GLU A 163 13.59 1.56 -2.95
C GLU A 163 12.30 1.65 -2.12
N VAL A 164 11.74 2.86 -2.01
CA VAL A 164 10.51 3.13 -1.25
C VAL A 164 9.31 2.49 -1.95
N LEU A 165 9.22 2.57 -3.28
CA LEU A 165 8.12 1.97 -4.04
C LEU A 165 8.10 0.44 -3.89
N ASN A 166 9.25 -0.22 -3.78
CA ASN A 166 9.30 -1.64 -3.46
C ASN A 166 8.62 -1.94 -2.10
N LYS A 167 8.91 -1.14 -1.07
CA LYS A 167 8.29 -1.28 0.26
C LYS A 167 6.80 -0.98 0.22
N VAL A 168 6.39 0.06 -0.51
CA VAL A 168 4.97 0.42 -0.67
C VAL A 168 4.21 -0.71 -1.38
N ARG A 169 4.76 -1.32 -2.45
CA ARG A 169 4.17 -2.51 -3.08
C ARG A 169 3.95 -3.63 -2.06
N TYR A 170 4.96 -3.91 -1.23
CA TYR A 170 4.85 -4.93 -0.19
C TYR A 170 3.71 -4.64 0.80
N ILE A 171 3.57 -3.38 1.24
CA ILE A 171 2.49 -2.94 2.14
C ILE A 171 1.13 -3.06 1.46
N MET A 172 0.97 -2.55 0.24
CA MET A 172 -0.29 -2.63 -0.52
C MET A 172 -0.77 -4.07 -0.70
N ILE A 173 0.16 -4.99 -0.99
CA ILE A 173 -0.15 -6.43 -1.13
C ILE A 173 -0.52 -7.03 0.23
N SER A 174 0.23 -6.70 1.29
CA SER A 174 0.05 -7.32 2.60
C SER A 174 -1.22 -6.83 3.33
N ARG A 175 -1.71 -5.64 2.99
CA ARG A 175 -2.84 -4.97 3.65
C ARG A 175 -4.05 -4.75 2.76
N MET A 176 -4.08 -5.36 1.58
CA MET A 176 -5.16 -5.14 0.60
C MET A 176 -6.53 -5.26 1.27
N ALA A 177 -7.37 -4.25 1.09
CA ALA A 177 -8.73 -4.26 1.61
C ALA A 177 -9.60 -5.29 0.88
N LYS A 178 -10.68 -5.73 1.52
CA LYS A 178 -11.59 -6.73 0.96
C LYS A 178 -12.32 -6.16 -0.28
N PRO A 179 -12.29 -6.85 -1.43
CA PRO A 179 -13.07 -6.49 -2.62
C PRO A 179 -14.56 -6.82 -2.44
N GLU A 180 -15.43 -6.17 -3.22
CA GLU A 180 -16.89 -6.34 -3.06
C GLU A 180 -17.43 -7.69 -3.57
N GLU A 181 -16.66 -8.39 -4.40
CA GLU A 181 -16.99 -9.70 -4.95
C GLU A 181 -16.75 -10.84 -3.95
N VAL A 182 -16.02 -10.60 -2.85
CA VAL A 182 -15.70 -11.62 -1.85
C VAL A 182 -16.74 -11.59 -0.73
N LEU A 183 -17.56 -12.65 -0.69
CA LEU A 183 -18.67 -12.80 0.27
C LEU A 183 -18.31 -13.65 1.50
N VAL A 184 -17.31 -14.51 1.39
CA VAL A 184 -16.87 -15.42 2.45
C VAL A 184 -15.74 -14.78 3.24
N VAL A 185 -15.95 -14.56 4.54
CA VAL A 185 -15.01 -13.89 5.44
C VAL A 185 -14.90 -14.60 6.79
N GLU A 186 -13.82 -14.35 7.51
CA GLU A 186 -13.66 -14.73 8.91
C GLU A 186 -14.30 -13.63 9.79
N ASN A 187 -15.21 -14.00 10.69
CA ASN A 187 -15.78 -13.08 11.67
C ASN A 187 -14.88 -12.93 12.91
N ASP A 188 -15.25 -12.04 13.84
CA ASP A 188 -14.49 -11.81 15.09
C ASP A 188 -14.38 -13.04 15.99
N ASN A 189 -15.24 -14.05 15.80
CA ASN A 189 -15.20 -15.32 16.52
C ASN A 189 -14.27 -16.36 15.86
N GLY A 190 -13.63 -16.02 14.73
CA GLY A 190 -12.80 -16.95 13.94
C GLY A 190 -13.60 -17.96 13.13
N GLU A 191 -14.89 -17.69 12.88
CA GLU A 191 -15.76 -18.54 12.08
C GLU A 191 -15.85 -18.01 10.65
N VAL A 192 -15.89 -18.93 9.68
CA VAL A 192 -16.08 -18.57 8.28
C VAL A 192 -17.57 -18.34 8.04
N VAL A 193 -17.93 -17.10 7.75
CA VAL A 193 -19.31 -16.66 7.55
C VAL A 193 -19.50 -15.97 6.20
N ARG A 194 -20.77 -15.85 5.80
CA ARG A 194 -21.18 -15.07 4.65
C ARG A 194 -21.54 -13.64 5.07
N GLU A 195 -20.93 -12.66 4.42
CA GLU A 195 -21.20 -11.24 4.66
C GLU A 195 -21.99 -10.63 3.47
N PHE A 196 -23.16 -10.07 3.75
CA PHE A 196 -24.01 -9.40 2.74
C PHE A 196 -23.92 -7.87 2.78
N MET A 197 -23.47 -7.31 3.89
CA MET A 197 -23.42 -5.87 4.07
C MET A 197 -22.17 -5.31 3.39
N LYS A 198 -22.37 -4.27 2.57
CA LYS A 198 -21.30 -3.55 1.90
C LYS A 198 -21.01 -2.26 2.66
N ASP A 199 -19.86 -2.21 3.32
CA ASP A 199 -19.35 -0.96 3.89
C ASP A 199 -18.74 -0.08 2.78
N THR A 200 -19.32 1.11 2.60
CA THR A 200 -18.92 2.04 1.55
C THR A 200 -17.50 2.57 1.77
N ASP A 201 -17.09 2.75 3.02
CA ASP A 201 -15.75 3.24 3.35
C ASP A 201 -14.68 2.19 3.02
N SER A 202 -14.92 0.93 3.40
CA SER A 202 -14.08 -0.21 3.01
C SER A 202 -13.98 -0.39 1.49
N ILE A 203 -15.06 -0.16 0.74
CA ILE A 203 -15.05 -0.23 -0.74
C ILE A 203 -14.18 0.89 -1.34
N ASN A 204 -14.27 2.12 -0.83
CA ASN A 204 -13.44 3.22 -1.29
C ASN A 204 -11.96 2.99 -0.96
N LEU A 205 -11.67 2.44 0.22
CA LEU A 205 -10.31 2.03 0.58
C LEU A 205 -9.77 1.00 -0.42
N TYR A 206 -10.53 -0.04 -0.74
CA TYR A 206 -10.14 -1.03 -1.75
C TYR A 206 -9.88 -0.38 -3.12
N LYS A 207 -10.76 0.51 -3.59
CA LYS A 207 -10.58 1.21 -4.88
C LYS A 207 -9.28 2.01 -4.91
N ASN A 208 -8.97 2.76 -3.86
CA ASN A 208 -7.73 3.55 -3.77
C ASN A 208 -6.50 2.64 -3.70
N MET A 209 -6.54 1.56 -2.92
CA MET A 209 -5.44 0.59 -2.85
C MET A 209 -5.20 -0.10 -4.20
N ARG A 210 -6.28 -0.52 -4.87
CA ARG A 210 -6.23 -1.12 -6.20
C ARG A 210 -5.61 -0.17 -7.20
N GLU A 211 -6.07 1.08 -7.26
CA GLU A 211 -5.52 2.07 -8.19
C GLU A 211 -4.01 2.30 -7.94
N THR A 212 -3.62 2.49 -6.68
CA THR A 212 -2.20 2.64 -6.31
C THR A 212 -1.39 1.43 -6.72
N LEU A 213 -1.85 0.21 -6.43
CA LEU A 213 -1.12 -1.01 -6.78
C LEU A 213 -1.03 -1.19 -8.30
N VAL A 214 -2.07 -0.84 -9.07
CA VAL A 214 -2.05 -0.85 -10.53
C VAL A 214 -0.98 0.11 -11.08
N TYR A 215 -0.88 1.35 -10.57
CA TYR A 215 0.19 2.26 -10.97
C TYR A 215 1.57 1.68 -10.64
N LEU A 216 1.74 1.13 -9.42
CA LEU A 216 2.99 0.52 -9.00
C LEU A 216 3.39 -0.70 -9.84
N THR A 217 2.43 -1.49 -10.31
CA THR A 217 2.65 -2.63 -11.21
C THR A 217 3.08 -2.15 -12.60
N HIS A 218 2.49 -1.08 -13.14
CA HIS A 218 2.98 -0.52 -14.39
C HIS A 218 4.40 0.06 -14.29
N LEU A 219 4.77 0.59 -13.12
CA LEU A 219 6.11 1.13 -12.89
C LEU A 219 7.19 0.03 -12.81
N ASP A 220 6.86 -1.13 -12.24
CA ASP A 220 7.75 -2.30 -12.19
C ASP A 220 6.94 -3.58 -11.93
N TYR A 221 6.47 -4.22 -13.00
CA TYR A 221 5.63 -5.42 -12.88
C TYR A 221 6.43 -6.62 -12.38
N ALA A 222 7.74 -6.68 -12.67
CA ALA A 222 8.61 -7.76 -12.26
C ALA A 222 8.79 -7.76 -10.73
N ASP A 223 8.90 -6.58 -10.13
CA ASP A 223 8.92 -6.44 -8.67
C ASP A 223 7.58 -6.84 -8.04
N THR A 224 6.44 -6.44 -8.62
CA THR A 224 5.12 -6.90 -8.17
C THR A 224 4.98 -8.42 -8.26
N GLU A 225 5.31 -9.03 -9.41
CA GLU A 225 5.27 -10.48 -9.64
C GLU A 225 6.14 -11.21 -8.62
N ARG A 226 7.36 -10.72 -8.37
CA ARG A 226 8.30 -11.28 -7.39
C ARG A 226 7.74 -11.25 -5.97
N ILE A 227 7.18 -10.11 -5.53
CA ILE A 227 6.60 -9.99 -4.18
C ILE A 227 5.42 -10.96 -4.02
N MET A 228 4.47 -10.95 -4.96
CA MET A 228 3.28 -11.82 -4.90
C MET A 228 3.67 -13.30 -4.93
N THR A 229 4.63 -13.69 -5.78
CA THR A 229 5.11 -15.07 -5.87
C THR A 229 5.79 -15.51 -4.57
N ASN A 230 6.66 -14.68 -3.99
CA ASN A 230 7.31 -15.00 -2.71
C ASN A 230 6.29 -15.16 -1.58
N LYS A 231 5.30 -14.26 -1.49
CA LYS A 231 4.24 -14.37 -0.47
C LYS A 231 3.38 -15.62 -0.67
N LEU A 232 3.07 -15.99 -1.91
CA LEU A 232 2.33 -17.23 -2.21
C LEU A 232 3.13 -18.47 -1.79
N GLN A 233 4.44 -18.49 -2.06
CA GLN A 233 5.30 -19.59 -1.61
C GLN A 233 5.33 -19.72 -0.08
N ASN A 234 5.33 -18.59 0.65
CA ASN A 234 5.21 -18.59 2.12
C ASN A 234 3.84 -19.09 2.63
N GLN A 235 2.77 -18.99 1.83
CA GLN A 235 1.49 -19.63 2.13
C GLN A 235 1.57 -21.16 1.91
N VAL A 236 2.19 -21.59 0.81
CA VAL A 236 2.29 -23.01 0.42
C VAL A 236 3.19 -23.81 1.37
N ASN A 237 4.36 -23.28 1.70
CA ASN A 237 5.30 -23.94 2.62
C ASN A 237 4.85 -23.86 4.10
N GLY A 238 3.87 -23.01 4.40
CA GLY A 238 3.27 -22.85 5.72
C GLY A 238 3.95 -21.85 6.66
N THR A 239 5.00 -21.14 6.24
CA THR A 239 5.70 -20.16 7.10
C THR A 239 4.85 -18.94 7.45
N GLU A 240 4.00 -18.49 6.53
CA GLU A 240 3.10 -17.34 6.73
C GLU A 240 1.62 -17.72 6.58
N TRP A 241 1.29 -19.02 6.62
CA TRP A 241 -0.08 -19.49 6.40
C TRP A 241 -1.06 -18.93 7.44
N SER A 242 -2.02 -18.15 6.98
CA SER A 242 -3.23 -17.76 7.72
C SER A 242 -4.33 -17.37 6.72
N TRP A 243 -5.60 -17.45 7.13
CA TRP A 243 -6.71 -17.04 6.27
C TRP A 243 -6.59 -15.56 5.88
N LYS A 244 -6.29 -14.69 6.86
CA LYS A 244 -6.01 -13.27 6.64
C LYS A 244 -4.93 -13.03 5.59
N ASN A 245 -3.76 -13.68 5.71
CA ASN A 245 -2.64 -13.45 4.78
C ASN A 245 -2.92 -13.99 3.38
N LEU A 246 -3.59 -15.14 3.27
CA LEU A 246 -3.99 -15.69 1.98
C LEU A 246 -5.00 -14.78 1.29
N ASN A 247 -6.02 -14.33 2.03
CA ASN A 247 -7.06 -13.44 1.56
C ASN A 247 -6.46 -12.15 1.01
N THR A 248 -5.67 -11.41 1.81
CA THR A 248 -5.08 -10.14 1.37
C THR A 248 -4.19 -10.31 0.14
N LEU A 249 -3.39 -11.38 0.08
CA LEU A 249 -2.58 -11.71 -1.09
C LEU A 249 -3.45 -11.95 -2.33
N CYS A 250 -4.50 -12.77 -2.23
CA CYS A 250 -5.35 -13.10 -3.37
C CYS A 250 -6.19 -11.91 -3.83
N TRP A 251 -6.64 -11.06 -2.90
CA TRP A 251 -7.29 -9.79 -3.20
C TRP A 251 -6.37 -8.87 -4.00
N ALA A 252 -5.10 -8.78 -3.58
CA ALA A 252 -4.08 -8.00 -4.28
C ALA A 252 -3.81 -8.55 -5.68
N ILE A 253 -3.67 -9.89 -5.83
CA ILE A 253 -3.52 -10.55 -7.12
C ILE A 253 -4.70 -10.19 -8.04
N GLY A 254 -5.95 -10.39 -7.61
CA GLY A 254 -7.11 -10.05 -8.44
C GLY A 254 -7.19 -8.56 -8.79
N SER A 255 -6.77 -7.68 -7.89
CA SER A 255 -6.87 -6.22 -8.08
C SER A 255 -6.04 -5.67 -9.25
N ILE A 256 -4.94 -6.34 -9.60
CA ILE A 256 -4.01 -5.92 -10.67
C ILE A 256 -4.36 -6.50 -12.05
N SER A 257 -5.55 -7.09 -12.21
CA SER A 257 -6.00 -7.60 -13.49
C SER A 257 -5.91 -6.54 -14.60
N GLY A 258 -5.26 -6.91 -15.71
CA GLY A 258 -5.03 -6.02 -16.84
C GLY A 258 -3.84 -5.06 -16.72
N ALA A 259 -3.13 -5.03 -15.59
CA ALA A 259 -1.93 -4.20 -15.42
C ALA A 259 -0.66 -4.82 -16.02
N MET A 260 -0.73 -6.07 -16.45
CA MET A 260 0.37 -6.80 -17.10
C MET A 260 0.08 -7.05 -18.59
N HIS A 261 1.15 -7.16 -19.38
CA HIS A 261 1.04 -7.68 -20.75
C HIS A 261 0.49 -9.11 -20.74
N GLU A 262 -0.22 -9.49 -21.80
CA GLU A 262 -0.96 -10.76 -21.85
C GLU A 262 -0.06 -12.00 -21.64
N GLU A 263 1.17 -11.98 -22.17
CA GLU A 263 2.12 -13.08 -21.99
C GLU A 263 2.65 -13.21 -20.56
N ASP A 264 2.97 -12.08 -19.92
CA ASP A 264 3.43 -12.05 -18.53
C ASP A 264 2.29 -12.39 -17.57
N GLU A 265 1.10 -11.83 -17.80
CA GLU A 265 -0.12 -12.16 -17.03
C GLU A 265 -0.43 -13.66 -17.12
N LYS A 266 -0.32 -14.24 -18.32
CA LYS A 266 -0.50 -15.68 -18.52
C LYS A 266 0.52 -16.50 -17.71
N ARG A 267 1.82 -16.17 -17.78
CA ARG A 267 2.87 -16.87 -17.02
C ARG A 267 2.61 -16.79 -15.52
N PHE A 268 2.29 -15.59 -15.04
CA PHE A 268 2.01 -15.32 -13.64
C PHE A 268 0.80 -16.13 -13.14
N LEU A 269 -0.33 -16.06 -13.85
CA LEU A 269 -1.57 -16.74 -13.45
C LEU A 269 -1.46 -18.26 -13.47
N VAL A 270 -0.74 -18.84 -14.42
CA VAL A 270 -0.52 -20.30 -14.45
C VAL A 270 0.19 -20.75 -13.17
N THR A 271 1.20 -19.99 -12.71
CA THR A 271 1.92 -20.27 -11.46
C THR A 271 1.00 -20.12 -10.26
N VAL A 272 0.32 -18.96 -10.14
CA VAL A 272 -0.58 -18.66 -9.01
C VAL A 272 -1.64 -19.73 -8.84
N ILE A 273 -2.33 -20.10 -9.92
CA ILE A 273 -3.48 -21.01 -9.80
C ILE A 273 -3.01 -22.44 -9.57
N LYS A 274 -1.87 -22.86 -10.15
CA LYS A 274 -1.29 -24.17 -9.87
C LYS A 274 -0.94 -24.31 -8.38
N ASP A 275 -0.30 -23.30 -7.81
CA ASP A 275 0.09 -23.30 -6.39
C ASP A 275 -1.15 -23.24 -5.47
N MET A 276 -2.16 -22.45 -5.81
CA MET A 276 -3.42 -22.38 -5.07
C MET A 276 -4.21 -23.70 -5.10
N LEU A 277 -4.27 -24.38 -6.25
CA LEU A 277 -4.89 -25.70 -6.36
C LEU A 277 -4.12 -26.74 -5.53
N GLY A 278 -2.79 -26.73 -5.58
CA GLY A 278 -1.95 -27.59 -4.74
C GLY A 278 -2.17 -27.32 -3.24
N LEU A 279 -2.28 -26.05 -2.85
CA LEU A 279 -2.59 -25.65 -1.48
C LEU A 279 -3.98 -26.16 -1.03
N CYS A 280 -4.97 -26.10 -1.92
CA CYS A 280 -6.33 -26.61 -1.67
C CYS A 280 -6.36 -28.14 -1.47
N GLU A 281 -5.47 -28.88 -2.14
CA GLU A 281 -5.29 -30.32 -1.94
C GLU A 281 -4.54 -30.63 -0.64
N GLN A 282 -3.50 -29.85 -0.33
CA GLN A 282 -2.67 -30.01 0.87
C GLN A 282 -3.43 -29.72 2.17
N LYS A 283 -4.24 -28.65 2.20
CA LYS A 283 -4.94 -28.21 3.41
C LYS A 283 -6.22 -29.03 3.63
N ARG A 284 -6.40 -29.46 4.88
CA ARG A 284 -7.56 -30.23 5.36
C ARG A 284 -8.52 -29.34 6.14
N GLY A 285 -9.77 -29.77 6.28
CA GLY A 285 -10.82 -29.02 6.99
C GLY A 285 -11.69 -28.21 6.02
N LYS A 286 -12.98 -28.10 6.34
CA LYS A 286 -13.98 -27.43 5.49
C LYS A 286 -13.66 -25.95 5.34
N ASP A 287 -13.36 -25.27 6.43
CA ASP A 287 -13.09 -23.83 6.48
C ASP A 287 -11.86 -23.46 5.65
N ASN A 288 -10.76 -24.21 5.80
CA ASN A 288 -9.56 -24.03 4.99
C ASN A 288 -9.86 -24.19 3.49
N LYS A 289 -10.65 -25.21 3.11
CA LYS A 289 -11.03 -25.43 1.70
C LYS A 289 -11.94 -24.31 1.19
N ALA A 290 -12.89 -23.85 2.00
CA ALA A 290 -13.79 -22.76 1.66
C ALA A 290 -13.01 -21.46 1.39
N ILE A 291 -12.07 -21.09 2.26
CA ILE A 291 -11.23 -19.91 2.10
C ILE A 291 -10.35 -20.00 0.84
N ILE A 292 -9.68 -21.14 0.61
CA ILE A 292 -8.82 -21.30 -0.58
C ILE A 292 -9.66 -21.28 -1.86
N ALA A 293 -10.80 -21.98 -1.86
CA ALA A 293 -11.73 -21.99 -2.99
C ALA A 293 -12.25 -20.59 -3.32
N SER A 294 -12.74 -19.85 -2.32
CA SER A 294 -13.20 -18.46 -2.48
C SER A 294 -12.15 -17.58 -3.14
N ASN A 295 -10.89 -17.68 -2.70
CA ASN A 295 -9.78 -16.92 -3.30
C ASN A 295 -9.46 -17.34 -4.74
N ILE A 296 -9.48 -18.64 -5.06
CA ILE A 296 -9.32 -19.12 -6.44
C ILE A 296 -10.44 -18.57 -7.33
N MET A 297 -11.69 -18.64 -6.85
CA MET A 297 -12.86 -18.16 -7.58
C MET A 297 -12.76 -16.66 -7.85
N TYR A 298 -12.40 -15.87 -6.83
CA TYR A 298 -12.17 -14.44 -6.96
C TYR A 298 -11.08 -14.13 -7.99
N ILE A 299 -9.88 -14.70 -7.86
CA ILE A 299 -8.78 -14.48 -8.82
C ILE A 299 -9.26 -14.81 -10.22
N VAL A 300 -9.80 -16.02 -10.43
CA VAL A 300 -10.21 -16.45 -11.76
C VAL A 300 -11.32 -15.55 -12.35
N GLY A 301 -12.26 -15.10 -11.52
CA GLY A 301 -13.30 -14.14 -11.91
C GLY A 301 -12.74 -12.79 -12.37
N GLN A 302 -11.64 -12.32 -11.78
CA GLN A 302 -11.00 -11.06 -12.16
C GLN A 302 -10.21 -11.13 -13.48
N TYR A 303 -9.88 -12.32 -14.00
CA TYR A 303 -9.05 -12.49 -15.21
C TYR A 303 -9.79 -13.11 -16.41
N PRO A 304 -10.83 -12.45 -16.96
CA PRO A 304 -11.62 -12.99 -18.07
C PRO A 304 -10.83 -13.04 -19.40
N ARG A 305 -9.76 -12.25 -19.55
CA ARG A 305 -8.86 -12.31 -20.73
C ARG A 305 -8.15 -13.67 -20.79
N PHE A 306 -7.52 -14.07 -19.68
CA PHE A 306 -6.84 -15.35 -19.55
C PHE A 306 -7.77 -16.54 -19.80
N LEU A 307 -8.96 -16.53 -19.19
CA LEU A 307 -9.95 -17.60 -19.36
C LEU A 307 -10.39 -17.79 -20.81
N ARG A 308 -10.63 -16.68 -21.53
CA ARG A 308 -11.02 -16.71 -22.95
C ARG A 308 -9.95 -17.33 -23.84
N ALA A 309 -8.66 -17.14 -23.52
CA ALA A 309 -7.55 -17.72 -24.27
C ALA A 309 -7.26 -19.19 -23.91
N HIS A 310 -7.80 -19.72 -22.80
CA HIS A 310 -7.42 -21.02 -22.25
C HIS A 310 -8.62 -21.93 -21.94
N TRP A 311 -9.27 -22.45 -22.99
CA TRP A 311 -10.47 -23.30 -22.87
C TRP A 311 -10.36 -24.47 -21.89
N LYS A 312 -9.26 -25.24 -21.92
CA LYS A 312 -9.06 -26.37 -21.00
C LYS A 312 -9.08 -25.91 -19.54
N PHE A 313 -8.47 -24.75 -19.28
CA PHE A 313 -8.41 -24.16 -17.96
C PHE A 313 -9.79 -23.67 -17.51
N LEU A 314 -10.48 -22.92 -18.37
CA LEU A 314 -11.86 -22.49 -18.12
C LEU A 314 -12.77 -23.68 -17.79
N LYS A 315 -12.67 -24.78 -18.55
CA LYS A 315 -13.44 -26.00 -18.28
C LYS A 315 -13.13 -26.59 -16.89
N THR A 316 -11.85 -26.66 -16.52
CA THR A 316 -11.45 -27.15 -15.18
C THR A 316 -12.00 -26.27 -14.08
N VAL A 317 -11.89 -24.94 -14.22
CA VAL A 317 -12.46 -23.98 -13.26
C VAL A 317 -13.96 -24.17 -13.13
N VAL A 318 -14.69 -24.20 -14.24
CA VAL A 318 -16.16 -24.34 -14.23
C VAL A 318 -16.58 -25.66 -13.59
N ASN A 319 -15.88 -26.77 -13.88
CA ASN A 319 -16.13 -28.03 -13.20
C ASN A 319 -15.88 -27.93 -11.69
N LYS A 320 -14.82 -27.22 -11.28
CA LYS A 320 -14.50 -26.99 -9.87
C LYS A 320 -15.54 -26.10 -9.18
N LEU A 321 -16.07 -25.09 -9.87
CA LEU A 321 -17.20 -24.28 -9.40
C LEU A 321 -18.43 -25.17 -9.16
N PHE A 322 -18.74 -26.10 -10.07
CA PHE A 322 -19.82 -27.06 -9.83
C PHE A 322 -19.54 -27.96 -8.63
N GLU A 323 -18.30 -28.42 -8.42
CA GLU A 323 -17.95 -29.15 -7.19
C GLU A 323 -18.19 -28.30 -5.93
N PHE A 324 -17.79 -27.03 -5.95
CA PHE A 324 -18.00 -26.09 -4.84
C PHE A 324 -19.49 -25.79 -4.58
N MET A 325 -20.34 -25.78 -5.60
CA MET A 325 -21.79 -25.65 -5.43
C MET A 325 -22.43 -26.83 -4.67
N HIS A 326 -21.76 -27.98 -4.58
CA HIS A 326 -22.23 -29.12 -3.78
C HIS A 326 -21.69 -29.11 -2.35
N GLU A 327 -20.80 -28.16 -2.00
CA GLU A 327 -20.30 -28.02 -0.63
C GLU A 327 -21.38 -27.44 0.28
N THR A 328 -21.46 -27.93 1.52
CA THR A 328 -22.50 -27.53 2.48
C THR A 328 -22.15 -26.27 3.29
N HIS A 329 -21.08 -25.57 2.93
CA HIS A 329 -20.61 -24.41 3.68
C HIS A 329 -21.30 -23.13 3.19
N ASP A 330 -21.87 -22.36 4.11
CA ASP A 330 -22.57 -21.11 3.79
C ASP A 330 -21.61 -20.11 3.11
N GLY A 331 -22.04 -19.56 1.97
CA GLY A 331 -21.27 -18.57 1.18
C GLY A 331 -20.33 -19.14 0.12
N VAL A 332 -20.02 -20.45 0.11
CA VAL A 332 -19.22 -21.06 -0.97
C VAL A 332 -20.06 -21.35 -2.23
N GLN A 333 -21.37 -21.58 -2.05
CA GLN A 333 -22.29 -21.87 -3.14
C GLN A 333 -22.71 -20.63 -3.96
N ASP A 334 -22.63 -19.45 -3.34
CA ASP A 334 -23.00 -18.15 -3.94
C ASP A 334 -21.81 -17.52 -4.67
#